data_AF-A0A821PT14-F1
#
_entry.id   AF-A0A821PT14-F1
#
_cell.length_a   1.000
_cell.length_b   1.000
_cell.length_c   1.000
_cell.angle_alpha   90.00
_cell.angle_beta   90.00
_cell.angle_gamma   90.00
#
_symmetry.space_group_name_H-M   'P 1'
#
loop_
_entity.id
_entity.type
_entity.pdbx_description
1 polymer ?
#
loop_
_entity_poly.entity_id
_entity_poly.type
_entity_poly.pdbx_seq_one_letter_code
_entity_poly.pdbx_strand_id
1 'polypeptide(L)'
;MATPPLQCLCHIRPFVEIILNLPEQQSSQLPPITSAYRRLLIEMQSILEGSTSAHEVKTCISELNRRFAGTDEQDSHEFLTVLIEALHDELMDNYQNSSIGDLMHGTIRSTVKCLVCEEETNTDDSFLSLPQP
;
A
#
# COMPACT_ATOMS: atom_id res chain seq x y z
N MET A 1 -8.94 11.52 9.11
CA MET A 1 -9.77 11.14 7.95
C MET A 1 -8.99 10.17 7.05
N ALA A 2 -8.82 8.91 7.48
CA ALA A 2 -8.12 7.86 6.70
C ALA A 2 -8.86 6.49 6.77
N THR A 3 -10.06 6.46 7.35
CA THR A 3 -10.78 5.24 7.69
C THR A 3 -11.38 4.50 6.47
N PRO A 4 -12.01 5.16 5.48
CA PRO A 4 -12.59 4.44 4.34
C PRO A 4 -11.56 3.72 3.44
N PRO A 5 -10.42 4.34 3.07
CA PRO A 5 -9.42 3.68 2.21
C PRO A 5 -8.78 2.47 2.89
N LEU A 6 -8.49 2.59 4.19
CA LEU A 6 -7.95 1.47 4.98
C LEU A 6 -8.96 0.32 5.06
N GLN A 7 -10.25 0.61 5.26
CA GLN A 7 -11.28 -0.42 5.22
C GLN A 7 -11.29 -1.16 3.88
N CYS A 8 -11.14 -0.48 2.74
CA CYS A 8 -11.08 -1.14 1.44
C CYS A 8 -9.91 -2.14 1.34
N LEU A 9 -8.69 -1.75 1.76
CA LEU A 9 -7.54 -2.66 1.77
C LEU A 9 -7.73 -3.85 2.72
N CYS A 10 -8.36 -3.63 3.89
CA CYS A 10 -8.68 -4.69 4.86
C CYS A 10 -9.68 -5.73 4.32
N HIS A 11 -10.39 -5.45 3.22
CA HIS A 11 -11.31 -6.41 2.58
C HIS A 11 -10.67 -7.20 1.44
N ILE A 12 -9.43 -6.87 1.04
CA ILE A 12 -8.69 -7.63 0.02
C ILE A 12 -8.08 -8.87 0.69
N ARG A 13 -8.82 -9.98 0.70
CA ARG A 13 -8.43 -11.24 1.36
C ARG A 13 -6.97 -11.67 1.11
N PRO A 14 -6.48 -11.76 -0.14
CA PRO A 14 -5.09 -12.19 -0.37
C PRO A 14 -4.07 -11.23 0.24
N PHE A 15 -4.36 -9.92 0.25
CA PHE A 15 -3.49 -8.92 0.86
C PHE A 15 -3.40 -9.09 2.38
N VAL A 16 -4.55 -9.30 3.02
CA VAL A 16 -4.64 -9.51 4.47
C VAL A 16 -3.98 -10.82 4.88
N GLU A 17 -4.20 -11.91 4.13
CA GLU A 17 -3.60 -13.21 4.40
C GLU A 17 -2.07 -13.17 4.30
N ILE A 18 -1.51 -12.46 3.32
CA ILE A 18 -0.06 -12.28 3.21
C ILE A 18 0.49 -11.64 4.48
N ILE A 19 -0.11 -10.55 4.93
CA ILE A 19 0.37 -9.76 6.08
C ILE A 19 0.17 -10.50 7.41
N LEU A 20 -0.92 -11.24 7.57
CA LEU A 20 -1.18 -12.00 8.80
C LEU A 20 -0.28 -13.23 8.93
N ASN A 21 0.06 -13.89 7.82
CA ASN A 21 0.88 -15.10 7.80
C ASN A 21 2.40 -14.83 7.81
N LEU A 22 2.83 -13.57 7.90
CA LEU A 22 4.25 -13.24 8.07
C LEU A 22 4.81 -13.88 9.35
N PRO A 23 5.97 -14.56 9.29
CA PRO A 23 6.55 -15.19 10.46
C PRO A 23 6.97 -14.12 11.46
N GLU A 24 6.41 -14.16 12.67
CA GLU A 24 6.88 -13.40 13.82
C GLU A 24 8.26 -13.94 14.21
N GLN A 25 9.33 -13.42 13.59
CA GLN A 25 10.69 -13.80 13.95
C GLN A 25 10.98 -13.35 15.39
N GLN A 26 11.37 -14.29 16.24
CA GLN A 26 11.67 -14.14 17.68
C GLN A 26 12.78 -13.12 18.04
N SER A 27 13.39 -12.44 17.06
CA SER A 27 14.62 -11.64 17.28
C SER A 27 14.70 -10.33 16.50
N SER A 28 13.83 -10.09 15.51
CA SER A 28 13.82 -8.86 14.72
C SER A 28 12.38 -8.41 14.60
N GLN A 29 12.04 -7.27 15.21
CA GLN A 29 10.70 -6.69 15.10
C GLN A 29 10.33 -6.52 13.62
N LEU A 30 9.08 -6.81 13.26
CA LEU A 30 8.54 -6.44 11.96
C LEU A 30 8.84 -4.96 11.68
N PRO A 31 9.12 -4.59 10.43
CA PRO A 31 9.27 -3.19 10.05
C PRO A 31 8.09 -2.33 10.53
N PRO A 32 8.33 -1.04 10.84
CA PRO A 32 7.40 -0.21 11.59
C PRO A 32 6.01 -0.14 10.93
N ILE A 33 5.92 0.05 9.62
CA ILE A 33 4.63 0.20 8.92
C ILE A 33 3.91 -1.14 8.84
N THR A 34 4.63 -2.21 8.48
CA THR A 34 4.12 -3.58 8.45
C THR A 34 3.56 -3.99 9.81
N SER A 35 4.26 -3.67 10.89
CA SER A 35 3.85 -3.98 12.26
C SER A 35 2.60 -3.19 12.69
N ALA A 36 2.52 -1.89 12.35
CA ALA A 36 1.38 -1.04 12.66
C ALA A 36 0.13 -1.47 11.87
N TYR A 37 0.31 -1.77 10.58
CA TYR A 37 -0.77 -2.23 9.72
C TYR A 37 -1.27 -3.62 10.13
N ARG A 38 -0.38 -4.55 10.48
CA ARG A 38 -0.77 -5.89 10.99
C ARG A 38 -1.56 -5.81 12.29
N ARG A 39 -1.17 -4.93 13.21
CA ARG A 39 -1.95 -4.70 14.46
C ARG A 39 -3.34 -4.14 14.16
N LEU A 40 -3.43 -3.16 13.26
CA LEU A 40 -4.72 -2.63 12.81
C LEU A 40 -5.62 -3.72 12.21
N LEU A 41 -5.07 -4.63 11.39
CA LEU A 41 -5.81 -5.75 10.82
C LEU A 41 -6.37 -6.70 11.89
N ILE A 42 -5.54 -7.08 12.87
CA ILE A 42 -5.94 -7.96 13.97
C ILE A 42 -7.04 -7.30 14.80
N GLU A 43 -6.90 -6.02 15.14
CA GLU A 43 -7.90 -5.27 15.88
C GLU A 43 -9.23 -5.17 15.11
N MET A 44 -9.17 -4.88 13.81
CA MET A 44 -10.37 -4.81 12.96
C MET A 44 -11.08 -6.17 12.84
N GLN A 45 -10.35 -7.29 12.82
CA GLN A 45 -10.94 -8.64 12.77
C GLN A 45 -11.49 -9.10 14.11
N SER A 46 -10.97 -8.56 15.22
CA SER A 46 -11.34 -8.98 16.58
C SER A 46 -12.52 -8.18 17.15
N ILE A 47 -12.83 -7.02 16.56
CA ILE A 47 -13.92 -6.16 17.03
C ILE A 47 -15.28 -6.72 16.56
N LEU A 48 -16.11 -7.08 17.53
CA LEU A 48 -17.52 -7.41 17.33
C LEU A 48 -18.38 -6.12 17.31
N GLU A 49 -18.05 -5.13 18.13
CA GLU A 49 -18.68 -3.79 18.18
C GLU A 49 -17.63 -2.75 18.64
N GLY A 50 -17.49 -1.62 17.93
CA GLY A 50 -16.53 -0.56 18.29
C GLY A 50 -15.87 0.14 17.10
N SER A 51 -14.89 1.00 17.37
CA SER A 51 -14.08 1.69 16.36
C SER A 51 -12.61 1.45 16.63
N THR A 52 -11.85 1.09 15.59
CA THR A 52 -10.39 0.94 15.65
C THR A 52 -9.70 2.23 15.26
N SER A 53 -8.60 2.55 15.93
CA SER A 53 -7.79 3.72 15.61
C SER A 53 -6.66 3.36 14.66
N ALA A 54 -6.64 3.97 13.47
CA ALA A 54 -5.52 3.88 12.53
C ALA A 54 -4.38 4.87 12.83
N HIS A 55 -4.30 5.38 14.07
CA HIS A 55 -3.37 6.45 14.44
C HIS A 55 -1.92 6.07 14.18
N GLU A 56 -1.51 4.85 14.54
CA GLU A 56 -0.12 4.42 14.37
C GLU A 56 0.28 4.31 12.90
N VAL A 57 -0.60 3.77 12.05
CA VAL A 57 -0.39 3.73 10.60
C VAL A 57 -0.26 5.14 10.05
N LYS A 58 -1.12 6.07 10.49
CA LYS A 58 -1.04 7.48 10.08
C LYS A 58 0.30 8.09 10.52
N THR A 59 0.76 7.82 11.74
CA THR A 59 2.04 8.34 12.24
C THR A 59 3.19 7.86 11.37
N CYS A 60 3.29 6.56 11.09
CA CYS A 60 4.37 6.04 10.25
C CYS A 60 4.33 6.62 8.82
N ILE A 61 3.13 6.75 8.23
CA ILE A 61 2.97 7.38 6.91
C ILE A 61 3.35 8.87 6.93
N SER A 62 3.07 9.58 8.03
CA SER A 62 3.46 10.98 8.17
C SER A 62 4.97 11.21 8.28
N GLU A 63 5.70 10.21 8.80
CA GLU A 63 7.17 10.21 8.85
C GLU A 63 7.77 10.01 7.45
N LEU A 64 7.14 9.15 6.63
CA LEU A 64 7.54 8.93 5.24
C LEU A 64 7.22 10.13 4.35
N ASN A 65 6.05 10.72 4.51
CA ASN A 65 5.60 11.83 3.68
C ASN A 65 4.90 12.88 4.55
N ARG A 66 5.59 14.02 4.73
CA ARG A 66 5.15 15.14 5.57
C ARG A 66 3.78 15.71 5.18
N ARG A 67 3.30 15.46 3.94
CA ARG A 67 1.94 15.85 3.53
C ARG A 67 0.85 15.22 4.40
N PHE A 68 1.10 14.03 4.95
CA PHE A 68 0.16 13.35 5.85
C PHE A 68 0.36 13.69 7.33
N ALA A 69 1.31 14.57 7.68
CA ALA A 69 1.54 15.00 9.07
C ALA A 69 0.46 15.92 9.62
N GLY A 70 -0.27 16.61 8.74
CA GLY A 70 -1.38 17.47 9.11
C GLY A 70 -2.65 16.72 9.52
N THR A 71 -3.67 17.49 9.89
CA THR A 71 -5.04 17.00 10.10
C THR A 71 -5.97 17.30 8.94
N ASP A 72 -5.45 17.92 7.88
CA ASP A 72 -6.20 18.32 6.70
C ASP A 72 -6.73 17.11 5.94
N GLU A 73 -7.79 17.33 5.16
CA GLU A 73 -8.27 16.34 4.19
C GLU A 73 -7.17 16.05 3.17
N GLN A 74 -6.92 14.77 2.91
CA GLN A 74 -5.91 14.32 1.97
C GLN A 74 -6.55 13.41 0.93
N ASP A 75 -5.93 13.33 -0.23
CA ASP A 75 -6.35 12.40 -1.27
C ASP A 75 -6.18 10.95 -0.77
N SER A 76 -7.28 10.22 -0.74
CA SER A 76 -7.30 8.81 -0.35
C SER A 76 -6.44 7.94 -1.27
N HIS A 77 -6.37 8.28 -2.56
CA HIS A 77 -5.58 7.56 -3.54
C HIS A 77 -4.10 7.71 -3.23
N GLU A 78 -3.65 8.96 -3.00
CA GLU A 78 -2.26 9.23 -2.65
C GLU A 78 -1.86 8.55 -1.34
N PHE A 79 -2.74 8.57 -0.33
CA PHE A 79 -2.50 7.87 0.93
C PHE A 79 -2.33 6.36 0.73
N LEU A 80 -3.18 5.74 -0.09
CA LEU A 80 -3.11 4.31 -0.40
C LEU A 80 -1.85 3.95 -1.16
N THR A 81 -1.46 4.74 -2.16
CA THR A 81 -0.23 4.54 -2.92
C THR A 81 0.98 4.54 -2.00
N VAL A 82 1.12 5.56 -1.15
CA VAL A 82 2.27 5.64 -0.22
C VAL A 82 2.27 4.48 0.78
N LEU A 83 1.11 4.04 1.26
CA LEU A 83 1.02 2.89 2.15
C LEU A 83 1.41 1.58 1.47
N ILE A 84 0.93 1.32 0.25
CA ILE A 84 1.24 0.10 -0.49
C ILE A 84 2.71 0.06 -0.89
N GLU A 85 3.27 1.19 -1.36
CA GLU A 85 4.69 1.31 -1.68
C GLU A 85 5.56 1.04 -0.45
N ALA A 86 5.23 1.66 0.69
CA ALA A 86 5.98 1.44 1.92
C ALA A 86 5.91 -0.01 2.43
N LEU A 87 4.73 -0.64 2.33
CA LEU A 87 4.57 -2.07 2.67
C LEU A 87 5.34 -2.96 1.69
N HIS A 88 5.35 -2.63 0.40
CA HIS A 88 6.11 -3.35 -0.60
C HIS A 88 7.61 -3.29 -0.31
N ASP A 89 8.15 -2.10 -0.08
CA ASP A 89 9.56 -1.88 0.20
C ASP A 89 10.01 -2.61 1.47
N GLU A 90 9.26 -2.46 2.57
CA GLU A 90 9.57 -3.14 3.84
C GLU A 90 9.54 -4.67 3.70
N LEU A 91 8.62 -5.24 2.92
CA LEU A 91 8.53 -6.70 2.73
C LEU A 91 9.56 -7.24 1.73
N MET A 92 9.90 -6.47 0.71
CA MET A 92 10.95 -6.84 -0.24
C MET A 92 12.30 -6.98 0.44
N ASP A 93 12.66 -6.01 1.28
CA ASP A 93 13.94 -6.02 1.99
C ASP A 93 14.05 -7.16 3.01
N ASN A 94 12.94 -7.54 3.67
CA ASN A 94 12.96 -8.50 4.78
C ASN A 94 12.59 -9.94 4.39
N TYR A 95 11.82 -10.14 3.31
CA TYR A 95 11.25 -11.44 2.95
C TYR A 95 11.49 -11.88 1.51
N GLN A 96 12.09 -11.02 0.66
CA GLN A 96 12.38 -11.30 -0.76
C GLN A 96 11.18 -11.80 -1.57
N ASN A 97 9.96 -11.48 -1.11
CA ASN A 97 8.72 -11.97 -1.70
C ASN A 97 7.75 -10.79 -1.85
N SER A 98 7.77 -10.13 -3.02
CA SER A 98 6.83 -9.04 -3.36
C SER A 98 5.44 -9.54 -3.73
N SER A 99 4.88 -10.48 -2.98
CA SER A 99 3.51 -10.97 -3.27
C SER A 99 2.48 -9.83 -3.25
N ILE A 100 2.77 -8.72 -2.55
CA ILE A 100 2.00 -7.46 -2.61
C ILE A 100 2.19 -6.72 -3.95
N GLY A 101 3.42 -6.68 -4.46
CA GLY A 101 3.74 -6.09 -5.76
C GLY A 101 2.97 -6.79 -6.87
N ASP A 102 3.04 -8.13 -6.91
CA ASP A 102 2.34 -8.96 -7.90
C ASP A 102 0.81 -8.90 -7.77
N LEU A 103 0.30 -8.68 -6.56
CA LEU A 103 -1.13 -8.59 -6.28
C LEU A 103 -1.73 -7.25 -6.70
N MET A 104 -0.97 -6.16 -6.58
CA MET A 104 -1.49 -4.79 -6.70
C MET A 104 -0.96 -4.03 -7.92
N HIS A 105 0.14 -4.44 -8.54
CA HIS A 105 0.66 -3.79 -9.73
C HIS A 105 0.16 -4.47 -11.00
N GLY A 106 -0.38 -3.67 -11.91
CA GLY A 106 -0.50 -4.02 -13.32
C GLY A 106 0.65 -3.45 -14.14
N THR A 107 0.71 -3.81 -15.42
CA THR A 107 1.64 -3.22 -16.41
C THR A 107 0.85 -2.57 -17.52
N ILE A 108 1.13 -1.30 -17.81
CA ILE A 108 0.57 -0.58 -18.95
C ILE A 108 1.65 -0.37 -20.00
N ARG A 109 1.30 -0.57 -21.27
CA ARG A 109 2.19 -0.29 -22.39
C ARG A 109 1.78 1.02 -23.06
N SER A 110 2.67 1.99 -22.97
CA SER A 110 2.57 3.27 -23.66
C SER A 110 3.28 3.18 -25.01
N THR A 111 2.57 3.45 -26.10
CA THR A 111 3.17 3.54 -27.43
C THR A 111 3.15 5.00 -27.88
N VAL A 112 4.32 5.57 -28.10
CA VAL A 112 4.47 6.91 -28.66
C VAL A 112 4.88 6.78 -30.12
N LYS A 113 4.06 7.33 -31.01
CA LYS A 113 4.33 7.38 -32.44
C LYS A 113 4.83 8.77 -32.83
N CYS A 114 6.02 8.85 -33.43
CA CYS A 114 6.52 10.10 -33.99
C CYS A 114 5.73 10.47 -35.24
N LEU A 115 5.15 11.67 -35.28
CA LEU A 115 4.34 12.14 -36.42
C LEU A 115 5.17 12.57 -37.64
N VAL A 116 6.51 12.58 -37.53
CA VAL A 116 7.43 13.02 -38.60
C VAL A 116 8.18 11.86 -39.22
N CYS A 117 8.76 10.97 -38.41
CA CYS A 117 9.51 9.81 -38.90
C CYS A 117 8.76 8.48 -38.80
N GLU A 118 7.51 8.50 -38.31
CA GLU A 118 6.62 7.34 -38.10
C GLU A 118 7.13 6.24 -37.16
N GLU A 119 8.29 6.44 -36.53
CA GLU A 119 8.87 5.51 -35.56
C GLU A 119 7.97 5.39 -34.32
N GLU A 120 7.75 4.16 -33.88
CA GLU A 120 6.98 3.83 -32.69
C GLU A 120 7.91 3.38 -31.56
N THR A 121 7.86 4.09 -30.45
CA THR A 121 8.58 3.72 -29.22
C THR A 121 7.59 3.18 -28.21
N ASN A 122 7.89 2.00 -27.66
CA ASN A 122 7.10 1.37 -26.61
C ASN A 122 7.78 1.53 -25.26
N THR A 123 6.99 1.81 -24.24
CA THR A 123 7.42 1.88 -22.84
C THR A 123 6.43 1.09 -22.00
N ASP A 124 6.92 0.14 -21.20
CA ASP A 124 6.11 -0.65 -20.28
C ASP A 124 6.29 -0.08 -18.87
N ASP A 125 5.21 0.46 -18.30
CA ASP A 125 5.20 1.11 -16.98
C ASP A 125 4.33 0.30 -16.00
N SER A 126 4.78 0.17 -14.75
CA SER A 126 3.97 -0.44 -13.70
C SER A 126 2.94 0.56 -13.15
N PHE A 127 1.73 0.10 -12.83
CA PHE A 127 0.67 0.94 -12.26
C PHE A 127 -0.03 0.26 -11.08
N LEU A 128 -0.41 1.04 -10.06
CA LEU A 128 -1.18 0.59 -8.89
C LEU A 128 -2.70 0.80 -9.03
N SER A 129 -3.11 1.68 -9.94
CA SER A 129 -4.51 2.05 -10.14
C SER A 129 -4.75 2.57 -11.55
N LEU A 130 -5.93 2.35 -12.10
CA LEU A 130 -6.36 2.91 -13.38
C LEU A 130 -7.24 4.14 -13.13
N PRO A 131 -6.74 5.37 -13.35
CA PRO A 131 -7.61 6.55 -13.32
C PRO A 131 -8.60 6.46 -14.50
N GLN A 132 -9.90 6.55 -14.22
CA GLN A 132 -10.90 6.71 -15.28
C GLN A 132 -10.99 8.19 -15.69
N PRO A 133 -11.12 8.49 -17.00
CA PRO A 133 -11.23 9.84 -17.52
C PRO A 133 -12.59 10.51 -17.23
#